data_AF-A0ABD6A1N5-F1
#
_entry.id   AF-A0ABD6A1N5-F1
#
_cell.length_a   1.000
_cell.length_b   1.000
_cell.length_c   1.000
_cell.angle_alpha   90.00
_cell.angle_beta   90.00
_cell.angle_gamma   90.00
#
_symmetry.space_group_name_H-M   'P 1'
#
loop_
_entity.id
_entity.type
_entity.pdbx_description
1 polymer ?
#
loop_
_entity_poly.entity_id
_entity_poly.type
_entity_poly.pdbx_seq_one_letter_code
_entity_poly.pdbx_strand_id
1 'polypeptide(L)'
;MSRHSALPSARRQVALIVGTFAAVGLALGVVGFVATDWARTQFVTAATGTDPATFGPVFVALSVFQTTITLFFAGPVVAAALGLLSGSRFADAGTAGLVAAAGALVGFFVMAGAGLAGLSLVSGPGTGQTYPLTGAVGPLLLSGVATAVTGGLAGLLGSRFVR
;
A
#
# COMPACT_ATOMS: atom_id res chain seq x y z
N MET A 1 35.51 15.81 -24.08
CA MET A 1 34.08 15.48 -24.31
C MET A 1 33.59 14.64 -23.14
N SER A 2 32.90 15.27 -22.19
CA SER A 2 32.40 14.68 -20.95
C SER A 2 31.14 13.84 -21.19
N ARG A 3 31.30 12.52 -21.33
CA ARG A 3 30.18 11.59 -21.19
C ARG A 3 30.04 11.20 -19.72
N HIS A 4 29.51 12.09 -18.90
CA HIS A 4 28.79 11.65 -17.69
C HIS A 4 27.41 11.19 -18.15
N SER A 5 27.32 9.97 -18.69
CA SER A 5 26.04 9.28 -18.74
C SER A 5 25.67 8.97 -17.29
N ALA A 6 24.95 9.89 -16.65
CA ALA A 6 24.43 9.71 -15.31
C ALA A 6 23.31 8.66 -15.38
N LEU A 7 23.70 7.38 -15.44
CA LEU A 7 22.80 6.28 -15.08
C LEU A 7 22.22 6.66 -13.70
N PRO A 8 20.88 6.68 -13.52
CA PRO A 8 20.31 7.00 -12.23
C PRO A 8 20.86 5.98 -11.23
N SER A 9 21.50 6.47 -10.17
CA SER A 9 22.06 5.58 -9.16
C SER A 9 20.93 4.71 -8.60
N ALA A 10 21.17 3.41 -8.47
CA ALA A 10 20.19 2.45 -7.93
C ALA A 10 19.51 2.97 -6.66
N ARG A 11 20.29 3.63 -5.77
CA ARG A 11 19.81 4.29 -4.56
C ARG A 11 18.74 5.34 -4.82
N ARG A 12 18.90 6.18 -5.84
CA ARG A 12 17.92 7.22 -6.20
C ARG A 12 16.61 6.59 -6.66
N GLN A 13 16.68 5.50 -7.44
CA GLN A 13 15.45 4.84 -7.91
C GLN A 13 14.73 4.13 -6.78
N VAL A 14 15.46 3.46 -5.87
CA VAL A 14 14.87 2.92 -4.64
C VAL A 14 14.18 4.03 -3.84
N ALA A 15 14.84 5.18 -3.64
CA ALA A 15 14.26 6.30 -2.89
C ALA A 15 12.98 6.85 -3.54
N LEU A 16 12.94 6.97 -4.88
CA LEU A 16 11.74 7.40 -5.60
C LEU A 16 10.59 6.39 -5.49
N ILE A 17 10.90 5.09 -5.59
CA ILE A 17 9.90 4.03 -5.42
C ILE A 17 9.32 4.11 -4.01
N VAL A 18 10.17 4.10 -2.98
CA VAL A 18 9.77 4.19 -1.57
C VAL A 18 8.96 5.47 -1.31
N GLY A 19 9.41 6.62 -1.83
CA GLY A 19 8.71 7.89 -1.67
C GLY A 19 7.31 7.88 -2.30
N THR A 20 7.16 7.24 -3.48
CA THR A 20 5.85 7.10 -4.13
C THR A 20 4.91 6.21 -3.31
N PHE A 21 5.41 5.08 -2.82
CA PHE A 21 4.67 4.22 -1.91
C PHE A 21 4.25 4.96 -0.63
N ALA A 22 5.15 5.74 -0.03
CA ALA A 22 4.83 6.53 1.15
C ALA A 22 3.70 7.54 0.88
N ALA A 23 3.75 8.25 -0.25
CA ALA A 23 2.70 9.17 -0.66
C ALA A 23 1.35 8.47 -0.85
N VAL A 24 1.33 7.30 -1.51
CA VAL A 24 0.11 6.49 -1.68
C VAL A 24 -0.41 6.01 -0.33
N GLY A 25 0.47 5.56 0.58
CA GLY A 25 0.08 5.08 1.91
C GLY A 25 -0.55 6.14 2.78
N LEU A 26 0.01 7.36 2.76
CA LEU A 26 -0.57 8.52 3.43
C LEU A 26 -1.97 8.84 2.86
N ALA A 27 -2.11 8.88 1.53
CA ALA A 27 -3.39 9.13 0.89
C ALA A 27 -4.43 8.06 1.25
N LEU A 28 -4.07 6.78 1.18
CA LEU A 28 -4.96 5.67 1.56
C LEU A 28 -5.30 5.69 3.05
N GLY A 29 -4.37 6.08 3.92
CA GLY A 29 -4.62 6.24 5.36
C GLY A 29 -5.65 7.34 5.64
N VAL A 30 -5.52 8.49 5.00
CA VAL A 30 -6.47 9.60 5.12
C VAL A 30 -7.85 9.20 4.58
N VAL A 31 -7.90 8.63 3.38
CA VAL A 31 -9.15 8.19 2.75
C VAL A 31 -9.81 7.08 3.58
N GLY A 32 -9.05 6.11 4.08
CA GLY A 32 -9.53 5.02 4.91
C GLY A 32 -10.11 5.51 6.24
N PHE A 33 -9.45 6.48 6.88
CA PHE A 33 -9.98 7.13 8.08
C PHE A 33 -11.32 7.82 7.79
N VAL A 34 -11.37 8.69 6.77
CA VAL A 34 -12.58 9.43 6.41
C VAL A 34 -13.73 8.49 6.02
N ALA A 35 -13.47 7.45 5.22
CA ALA A 35 -14.47 6.48 4.81
C ALA A 35 -15.01 5.67 6.00
N THR A 36 -14.14 5.26 6.93
CA THR A 36 -14.55 4.51 8.12
C THR A 36 -15.34 5.38 9.09
N ASP A 37 -14.94 6.65 9.27
CA ASP A 37 -15.67 7.61 10.10
C ASP A 37 -17.06 7.91 9.53
N TRP A 38 -17.14 8.06 8.21
CA TRP A 38 -18.41 8.19 7.51
C TRP A 38 -19.29 6.94 7.68
N ALA A 39 -18.73 5.73 7.53
CA ALA A 39 -19.46 4.49 7.77
C ALA A 39 -19.99 4.40 9.22
N ARG A 40 -19.19 4.78 10.21
CA ARG A 40 -19.62 4.85 11.62
C ARG A 40 -20.80 5.82 11.77
N THR A 41 -20.73 6.96 11.09
CA THR A 41 -21.81 7.94 11.14
C THR A 41 -23.12 7.36 10.62
N GLN A 42 -23.08 6.68 9.47
CA GLN A 42 -24.27 6.11 8.84
C GLN A 42 -24.84 4.92 9.62
N PHE A 43 -23.97 4.01 10.09
CA PHE A 43 -24.39 2.71 10.61
C PHE A 43 -24.38 2.59 12.13
N VAL A 44 -23.85 3.58 12.85
CA VAL A 44 -23.85 3.59 14.32
C VAL A 44 -24.56 4.83 14.86
N THR A 45 -24.13 6.04 14.51
CA THR A 45 -24.64 7.25 15.19
C THR A 45 -25.96 7.76 14.62
N ALA A 46 -26.12 7.74 13.30
CA ALA A 46 -27.35 8.14 12.61
C ALA A 46 -28.26 6.97 12.28
N ALA A 47 -27.91 5.76 12.72
CA ALA A 47 -28.63 4.55 12.38
C ALA A 47 -30.03 4.56 12.99
N THR A 48 -31.03 4.45 12.11
CA THR A 48 -32.44 4.30 12.47
C THR A 48 -32.87 2.85 12.26
N GLY A 49 -33.66 2.28 13.16
CA GLY A 49 -34.13 0.89 13.06
C GLY A 49 -34.29 0.23 14.43
N THR A 50 -34.67 -1.04 14.45
CA THR A 50 -34.94 -1.77 15.70
C THR A 50 -33.66 -2.18 16.46
N ASP A 51 -32.57 -2.53 15.77
CA ASP A 51 -31.33 -3.04 16.40
C ASP A 51 -30.01 -2.45 15.84
N PRO A 52 -29.85 -1.12 15.79
CA PRO A 52 -28.63 -0.48 15.26
C PRO A 52 -27.37 -0.85 16.06
N ALA A 53 -27.49 -1.07 17.36
CA ALA A 53 -26.37 -1.45 18.24
C ALA A 53 -25.79 -2.84 17.92
N THR A 54 -26.57 -3.72 17.29
CA THR A 54 -26.16 -5.09 16.96
C THR A 54 -25.41 -5.13 15.64
N PHE A 55 -25.93 -4.48 14.60
CA PHE A 55 -25.38 -4.58 13.23
C PHE A 55 -24.38 -3.47 12.88
N GLY A 56 -24.56 -2.26 13.42
CA GLY A 56 -23.69 -1.12 13.14
C GLY A 56 -22.21 -1.40 13.37
N PRO A 57 -21.83 -1.91 14.56
CA PRO A 57 -20.43 -2.25 14.87
C PRO A 57 -19.83 -3.31 13.93
N VAL A 58 -20.63 -4.30 13.49
CA VAL A 58 -20.19 -5.34 12.56
C VAL A 58 -19.86 -4.72 11.20
N PHE A 59 -20.72 -3.83 10.68
CA PHE A 59 -20.47 -3.13 9.42
C PHE A 59 -19.23 -2.25 9.47
N VAL A 60 -18.99 -1.56 10.60
CA VAL A 60 -17.76 -0.79 10.79
C VAL A 60 -16.53 -1.71 10.78
N ALA A 61 -16.58 -2.85 11.49
CA ALA A 61 -15.49 -3.83 11.50
C ALA A 61 -15.18 -4.39 10.10
N LEU A 62 -16.21 -4.73 9.32
CA LEU A 62 -16.05 -5.20 7.93
C LEU A 62 -15.49 -4.09 7.02
N SER A 63 -15.91 -2.85 7.21
CA SER A 63 -15.40 -1.71 6.45
C SER A 63 -13.91 -1.48 6.70
N VAL A 64 -13.46 -1.57 7.95
CA VAL A 64 -12.03 -1.50 8.31
C VAL A 64 -11.27 -2.68 7.69
N PHE A 65 -11.79 -3.90 7.81
CA PHE A 65 -11.17 -5.09 7.24
C PHE A 65 -11.01 -5.00 5.71
N GLN A 66 -12.06 -4.61 4.99
CA GLN A 66 -12.03 -4.40 3.55
C GLN A 66 -11.04 -3.29 3.15
N THR A 67 -10.97 -2.21 3.92
CA THR A 67 -10.02 -1.12 3.67
C THR A 67 -8.58 -1.60 3.80
N THR A 68 -8.29 -2.44 4.81
CA THR A 68 -6.98 -3.08 4.96
C THR A 68 -6.64 -4.03 3.82
N ILE A 69 -7.59 -4.85 3.37
CA ILE A 69 -7.40 -5.70 2.18
C ILE A 69 -7.07 -4.84 0.96
N THR A 70 -7.80 -3.74 0.78
CA THR A 70 -7.59 -2.81 -0.34
C THR A 70 -6.19 -2.18 -0.28
N LEU A 71 -5.75 -1.77 0.90
CA LEU A 71 -4.40 -1.25 1.14
C LEU A 71 -3.33 -2.28 0.75
N PHE A 72 -3.51 -3.55 1.12
CA PHE A 72 -2.58 -4.63 0.78
C PHE A 72 -2.59 -4.95 -0.72
N PHE A 73 -3.77 -4.91 -1.34
CA PHE A 73 -3.93 -5.11 -2.79
C PHE A 73 -3.34 -3.97 -3.62
N ALA A 74 -3.36 -2.73 -3.12
CA ALA A 74 -2.76 -1.60 -3.81
C ALA A 74 -1.23 -1.75 -3.97
N GLY A 75 -0.58 -2.49 -3.06
CA GLY A 75 0.86 -2.71 -3.07
C GLY A 75 1.38 -3.26 -4.40
N PRO A 76 0.96 -4.47 -4.82
CA PRO A 76 1.36 -5.05 -6.10
C PRO A 76 1.05 -4.16 -7.31
N VAL A 77 -0.08 -3.44 -7.31
CA VAL A 77 -0.47 -2.54 -8.40
C VAL A 77 0.52 -1.39 -8.56
N VAL A 78 0.87 -0.72 -7.45
CA VAL A 78 1.86 0.36 -7.44
C VAL A 78 3.24 -0.18 -7.81
N ALA A 79 3.62 -1.35 -7.28
CA ALA A 79 4.89 -1.99 -7.62
C ALA A 79 5.01 -2.33 -9.11
N ALA A 80 3.93 -2.81 -9.75
CA ALA A 80 3.93 -3.12 -11.17
C ALA A 80 4.21 -1.86 -12.01
N ALA A 81 3.49 -0.77 -11.73
CA ALA A 81 3.66 0.49 -12.44
C ALA A 81 5.07 1.08 -12.25
N LEU A 82 5.54 1.15 -11.00
CA LEU A 82 6.86 1.68 -10.68
C LEU A 82 7.99 0.78 -11.16
N GLY A 83 7.80 -0.53 -11.13
CA GLY A 83 8.74 -1.51 -11.66
C GLY A 83 8.97 -1.28 -13.15
N LEU A 84 7.92 -1.21 -13.96
CA LEU A 84 8.04 -0.93 -15.40
C LEU A 84 8.76 0.40 -15.68
N LEU A 85 8.35 1.47 -14.98
CA LEU A 85 8.93 2.80 -15.16
C LEU A 85 10.40 2.85 -14.73
N SER A 86 10.73 2.27 -13.57
CA SER A 86 12.10 2.24 -13.06
C SER A 86 13.00 1.35 -13.91
N GLY A 87 12.50 0.21 -14.38
CA GLY A 87 13.22 -0.76 -15.21
C GLY A 87 13.67 -0.16 -16.54
N SER A 88 12.85 0.70 -17.15
CA SER A 88 13.19 1.46 -18.38
C SER A 88 14.37 2.42 -18.24
N ARG A 89 15.04 2.45 -17.09
CA ARG A 89 16.24 3.27 -16.83
C ARG A 89 17.51 2.44 -16.67
N PHE A 90 17.43 1.12 -16.69
CA PHE A 90 18.56 0.22 -16.50
C PHE A 90 18.74 -0.68 -17.73
N ALA A 91 19.96 -0.73 -18.26
CA ALA A 91 20.31 -1.64 -19.35
C ALA A 91 20.50 -3.08 -18.87
N ASP A 92 20.98 -3.26 -17.63
CA ASP A 92 21.11 -4.57 -17.00
C ASP A 92 19.77 -4.99 -16.36
N ALA A 93 19.17 -6.06 -16.89
CA ALA A 93 17.89 -6.57 -16.42
C ALA A 93 17.95 -7.05 -14.96
N GLY A 94 19.04 -7.70 -14.54
CA GLY A 94 19.21 -8.18 -13.18
C GLY A 94 19.14 -7.04 -12.16
N THR A 95 19.91 -5.98 -12.40
CA THR A 95 19.91 -4.75 -11.59
C THR A 95 18.53 -4.08 -11.61
N ALA A 96 17.88 -3.99 -12.77
CA ALA A 96 16.54 -3.43 -12.89
C ALA A 96 15.52 -4.14 -11.97
N GLY A 97 15.50 -5.48 -12.03
CA GLY A 97 14.63 -6.31 -11.21
C GLY A 97 14.94 -6.17 -9.72
N LEU A 98 16.21 -6.21 -9.34
CA LEU A 98 16.65 -6.09 -7.93
C LEU A 98 16.28 -4.74 -7.32
N VAL A 99 16.52 -3.64 -8.04
CA VAL A 99 16.18 -2.28 -7.61
C VAL A 99 14.67 -2.14 -7.43
N ALA A 100 13.89 -2.61 -8.40
CA ALA A 100 12.44 -2.54 -8.34
C ALA A 100 11.87 -3.40 -7.21
N ALA A 101 12.36 -4.64 -7.02
CA ALA A 101 11.93 -5.52 -5.95
C ALA A 101 12.25 -4.97 -4.56
N ALA A 102 13.49 -4.50 -4.34
CA ALA A 102 13.91 -3.94 -3.07
C ALA A 102 13.16 -2.65 -2.73
N GLY A 103 13.02 -1.75 -3.71
CA GLY A 103 12.25 -0.52 -3.56
C GLY A 103 10.77 -0.81 -3.26
N ALA A 104 10.17 -1.77 -3.96
CA ALA A 104 8.78 -2.16 -3.75
C ALA A 104 8.56 -2.83 -2.38
N LEU A 105 9.49 -3.68 -1.92
CA LEU A 105 9.40 -4.32 -0.60
C LEU A 105 9.41 -3.28 0.52
N VAL A 106 10.41 -2.41 0.54
CA VAL A 106 10.53 -1.35 1.56
C VAL A 106 9.38 -0.36 1.43
N GLY A 107 9.07 0.06 0.20
CA GLY A 107 7.96 0.96 -0.09
C GLY A 107 6.63 0.41 0.41
N PHE A 108 6.34 -0.88 0.17
CA PHE A 108 5.13 -1.53 0.64
C PHE A 108 4.97 -1.43 2.15
N PHE A 109 6.00 -1.74 2.94
CA PHE A 109 5.89 -1.67 4.40
C PHE A 109 5.72 -0.23 4.90
N VAL A 110 6.34 0.76 4.23
CA VAL A 110 6.11 2.18 4.53
C VAL A 110 4.67 2.58 4.20
N MET A 111 4.17 2.19 3.03
CA MET A 111 2.80 2.46 2.59
C MET A 111 1.78 1.82 3.52
N ALA A 112 1.95 0.53 3.82
CA ALA A 112 1.06 -0.24 4.68
C ALA A 112 1.10 0.29 6.12
N GLY A 113 2.29 0.64 6.63
CA GLY A 113 2.45 1.27 7.94
C GLY A 113 1.70 2.60 8.03
N ALA A 114 1.85 3.48 7.03
CA ALA A 114 1.14 4.75 6.98
C ALA A 114 -0.39 4.57 6.85
N GLY A 115 -0.84 3.65 6.01
CA GLY A 115 -2.26 3.36 5.83
C GLY A 115 -2.89 2.77 7.09
N LEU A 116 -2.23 1.78 7.72
CA LEU A 116 -2.68 1.19 8.98
C LEU A 116 -2.63 2.19 10.13
N ALA A 117 -1.64 3.10 10.17
CA ALA A 117 -1.61 4.17 11.15
C ALA A 117 -2.85 5.07 11.01
N GLY A 118 -3.23 5.47 9.79
CA GLY A 118 -4.47 6.21 9.54
C GLY A 118 -5.72 5.47 10.03
N LEU A 119 -5.82 4.18 9.75
CA LEU A 119 -6.93 3.34 10.23
C LEU A 119 -6.95 3.19 11.75
N SER A 120 -5.79 3.15 12.40
CA SER A 120 -5.68 3.03 13.86
C SER A 120 -6.18 4.26 14.62
N LEU A 121 -6.31 5.41 13.93
CA LEU A 121 -6.88 6.63 14.51
C LEU A 121 -8.41 6.58 14.61
N VAL A 122 -9.06 5.62 13.93
CA VAL A 122 -10.51 5.43 14.02
C VAL A 122 -10.86 4.96 15.43
N SER A 123 -11.66 5.77 16.13
CA SER A 123 -12.08 5.51 17.50
C SER A 123 -13.53 5.93 17.72
N GLY A 124 -14.15 5.48 18.82
CA GLY A 124 -15.51 5.87 19.20
C GLY A 124 -16.53 4.72 19.15
N PRO A 125 -17.84 5.03 19.17
CA PRO A 125 -18.89 4.01 19.23
C PRO A 125 -18.84 3.02 18.07
N GLY A 126 -19.03 1.74 18.36
CA GLY A 126 -19.08 0.68 17.35
C GLY A 126 -17.72 0.21 16.81
N THR A 127 -16.59 0.75 17.28
CA THR A 127 -15.26 0.25 16.90
C THR A 127 -14.80 -0.96 17.72
N GLY A 128 -15.54 -1.36 18.76
CA GLY A 128 -15.12 -2.45 19.65
C GLY A 128 -15.02 -3.83 18.99
N GLN A 129 -15.59 -4.01 17.79
CA GLN A 129 -15.54 -5.26 17.03
C GLN A 129 -14.47 -5.25 15.91
N THR A 130 -13.69 -4.17 15.76
CA THR A 130 -12.60 -4.16 14.78
C THR A 130 -11.54 -5.18 15.18
N TYR A 131 -10.97 -5.86 14.20
CA TYR A 131 -9.93 -6.85 14.45
C TYR A 131 -8.65 -6.19 15.03
N PRO A 132 -7.88 -6.90 15.87
CA PRO A 132 -6.62 -6.38 16.38
C PRO A 132 -5.58 -6.31 15.26
N LEU A 133 -4.77 -5.24 15.20
CA LEU A 133 -3.75 -5.06 14.16
C LEU A 133 -2.77 -6.24 14.04
N THR A 134 -2.49 -6.93 15.15
CA THR A 134 -1.67 -8.15 15.17
C THR A 134 -2.24 -9.27 14.30
N GLY A 135 -3.56 -9.34 14.13
CA GLY A 135 -4.24 -10.28 13.24
C GLY A 135 -3.96 -10.04 11.75
N ALA A 136 -3.48 -8.85 11.36
CA ALA A 136 -3.13 -8.53 9.98
C ALA A 136 -1.67 -8.81 9.62
N VAL A 137 -0.82 -9.24 10.57
CA VAL A 137 0.62 -9.43 10.33
C VAL A 137 0.88 -10.50 9.25
N GLY A 138 0.19 -11.64 9.30
CA GLY A 138 0.36 -12.70 8.31
C GLY A 138 0.05 -12.22 6.88
N PRO A 139 -1.16 -11.69 6.63
CA PRO A 139 -1.51 -11.09 5.34
C PRO A 139 -0.55 -9.96 4.92
N LEU A 140 -0.15 -9.08 5.84
CA LEU A 140 0.79 -7.99 5.58
C LEU A 140 2.12 -8.51 5.02
N LEU A 141 2.72 -9.50 5.66
CA LEU A 141 3.99 -10.09 5.22
C LEU A 141 3.86 -10.73 3.85
N LEU A 142 2.78 -11.50 3.62
CA LEU A 142 2.53 -12.15 2.33
C LEU A 142 2.34 -11.12 1.21
N SER A 143 1.59 -10.05 1.47
CA SER A 143 1.40 -8.95 0.52
C SER A 143 2.69 -8.20 0.25
N GLY A 144 3.59 -8.06 1.23
CA GLY A 144 4.93 -7.49 1.02
C GLY A 144 5.77 -8.34 0.06
N VAL A 145 5.76 -9.66 0.23
CA VAL A 145 6.42 -10.60 -0.69
C VAL A 145 5.83 -10.49 -2.10
N ALA A 146 4.50 -10.55 -2.22
CA ALA A 146 3.82 -10.43 -3.50
C ALA A 146 4.13 -9.09 -4.19
N THR A 147 4.20 -8.00 -3.43
CA THR A 147 4.54 -6.67 -3.93
C THR A 147 5.98 -6.60 -4.44
N ALA A 148 6.93 -7.15 -3.69
CA ALA A 148 8.34 -7.22 -4.09
C ALA A 148 8.54 -8.04 -5.36
N VAL A 149 7.92 -9.21 -5.45
CA VAL A 149 7.95 -10.07 -6.65
C VAL A 149 7.36 -9.34 -7.85
N THR A 150 6.19 -8.73 -7.68
CA THR A 150 5.51 -7.98 -8.75
C THR A 150 6.38 -6.82 -9.25
N GLY A 151 6.97 -6.05 -8.34
CA GLY A 151 7.88 -4.96 -8.67
C GLY A 151 9.13 -5.45 -9.40
N GLY A 152 9.74 -6.54 -8.93
CA GLY A 152 10.91 -7.13 -9.56
C GLY A 152 10.64 -7.62 -10.99
N LEU A 153 9.55 -8.37 -11.20
CA LEU A 153 9.14 -8.85 -12.53
C LEU A 153 8.84 -7.68 -13.48
N ALA A 154 8.13 -6.67 -12.99
CA ALA A 154 7.86 -5.46 -13.74
C ALA A 154 9.15 -4.69 -14.09
N GLY A 155 10.12 -4.63 -13.17
CA GLY A 155 11.45 -4.06 -13.40
C GLY A 155 12.22 -4.78 -14.49
N LEU A 156 12.22 -6.12 -14.45
CA LEU A 156 12.82 -6.96 -15.49
C LEU A 156 12.20 -6.67 -16.87
N LEU A 157 10.86 -6.62 -16.94
CA LEU A 157 10.14 -6.30 -18.18
C LEU A 157 10.44 -4.88 -18.67
N GLY A 158 10.47 -3.90 -17.76
CA GLY A 158 10.74 -2.50 -18.07
C GLY A 158 12.11 -2.27 -18.71
N SER A 159 13.13 -3.06 -18.32
CA SER A 159 14.48 -2.98 -18.90
C SER A 159 14.52 -3.24 -20.41
N ARG A 160 13.53 -3.98 -20.95
CA ARG A 160 13.41 -4.25 -22.39
C ARG A 160 13.07 -3.03 -23.24
N PHE A 161 12.64 -1.92 -22.61
CA PHE A 161 12.40 -0.66 -23.30
C PHE A 161 13.66 0.18 -23.51
N VAL A 162 14.77 -0.16 -22.83
CA VAL A 162 16.07 0.48 -23.04
C VAL A 162 16.72 -0.18 -24.27
N ARG A 163 16.72 0.53 -25.40
CA ARG A 163 17.48 0.17 -26.60
C ARG A 163 18.78 0.96 -26.66
#